data_AF-A0A446B650-F1
#
_entry.id   AF-A0A446B650-F1
#
_cell.length_a   1.000
_cell.length_b   1.000
_cell.length_c   1.000
_cell.angle_alpha   90.00
_cell.angle_beta   90.00
_cell.angle_gamma   90.00
#
_symmetry.space_group_name_H-M   'P 1'
#
loop_
_entity.id
_entity.type
_entity.pdbx_description
1 polymer ?
#
loop_
_entity_poly.entity_id
_entity_poly.type
_entity_poly.pdbx_seq_one_letter_code
_entity_poly.pdbx_strand_id
1 'polypeptide(L)' 'MKEILRRDFPGLHLLKDTEANRAKVADALRAAWERVPQDLIDRLIDSMPRRLQAVRKAKGWYTKY' A
#
# COMPACT_ATOMS: atom_id res chain seq x y z
N MET A 1 1.36 3.53 2.36
CA MET A 1 2.46 2.61 2.75
C MET A 1 3.80 2.92 2.08
N LYS A 2 3.94 2.93 0.73
CA LYS A 2 5.23 3.25 0.08
C LYS A 2 5.84 4.59 0.53
N GLU A 3 5.02 5.64 0.63
CA GLU A 3 5.49 6.94 1.14
C GLU A 3 5.93 6.89 2.61
N ILE A 4 5.23 6.11 3.44
CA ILE A 4 5.62 5.88 4.85
C ILE A 4 7.01 5.22 4.90
N LEU A 5 7.23 4.19 4.08
CA LEU A 5 8.54 3.51 4.01
C LEU A 5 9.66 4.44 3.56
N ARG A 6 9.43 5.25 2.52
CA ARG A 6 10.44 6.20 2.02
C ARG A 6 10.80 7.27 3.04
N ARG A 7 9.79 7.78 3.77
CA ARG A 7 9.95 8.83 4.76
C ARG A 7 10.56 8.31 6.07
N ASP A 8 10.04 7.21 6.60
CA ASP A 8 10.37 6.72 7.94
C ASP A 8 11.55 5.73 7.94
N PHE A 9 11.84 5.09 6.80
CA PHE A 9 12.96 4.16 6.62
C PHE A 9 13.81 4.55 5.39
N PRO A 10 14.40 5.77 5.38
CA PRO A 10 15.24 6.21 4.28
C PRO A 10 16.43 5.24 4.12
N GLY A 11 16.68 4.78 2.90
CA GLY A 11 17.76 3.82 2.62
C GLY A 11 17.35 2.34 2.69
N LEU A 12 16.10 2.00 3.01
CA LEU A 12 15.64 0.62 2.95
C LEU A 12 15.85 -0.03 1.56
N HIS A 13 15.75 0.78 0.50
CA HIS A 13 15.98 0.38 -0.89
C HIS A 13 17.45 0.15 -1.26
N LEU A 14 18.40 0.54 -0.40
CA LEU A 14 19.84 0.36 -0.61
C LEU A 14 20.35 -0.96 -0.02
N LEU A 15 19.50 -1.67 0.74
CA LEU A 15 19.88 -2.92 1.38
C LEU A 15 20.11 -4.00 0.32
N LYS A 16 21.26 -4.67 0.41
CA LYS A 16 21.51 -5.90 -0.35
C LYS A 16 20.60 -7.01 0.15
N ASP A 17 20.22 -7.91 -0.75
CA ASP A 17 19.40 -9.05 -0.40
C ASP A 17 20.21 -10.09 0.40
N THR A 18 20.11 -9.99 1.71
CA THR A 18 20.68 -10.93 2.69
C THR A 18 19.61 -11.26 3.72
N GLU A 19 19.73 -12.41 4.39
CA GLU A 19 18.75 -12.83 5.40
C GLU A 19 18.54 -11.78 6.49
N ALA A 20 19.64 -11.22 7.03
CA ALA A 20 19.58 -10.16 8.04
C ALA A 20 18.89 -8.88 7.51
N ASN A 21 19.07 -8.54 6.23
CA ASN A 21 18.42 -7.36 5.64
C ASN A 21 16.95 -7.63 5.30
N ARG A 22 16.57 -8.86 4.93
CA ARG A 22 15.17 -9.25 4.76
C ARG A 22 14.40 -9.09 6.06
N ALA A 23 15.01 -9.47 7.20
CA ALA A 23 14.42 -9.24 8.52
C ALA A 23 14.17 -7.75 8.76
N LYS A 24 15.16 -6.88 8.50
CA LYS A 24 15.00 -5.41 8.59
C LYS A 24 13.89 -4.88 7.70
N VAL A 25 13.77 -5.39 6.47
CA VAL A 25 12.68 -5.01 5.55
C VAL A 25 11.33 -5.46 6.10
N ALA A 26 11.22 -6.67 6.64
CA ALA A 26 9.99 -7.16 7.24
C ALA A 26 9.57 -6.32 8.47
N ASP A 27 10.52 -5.94 9.32
CA ASP A 27 10.27 -5.03 10.45
C ASP A 27 9.79 -3.66 10.00
N ALA A 28 10.44 -3.07 9.00
CA ALA A 28 10.04 -1.78 8.43
C ALA A 28 8.64 -1.84 7.81
N LEU A 29 8.30 -2.95 7.14
CA LEU A 29 6.96 -3.17 6.58
C LEU A 29 5.89 -3.25 7.66
N ARG A 30 6.13 -3.99 8.75
CA ARG A 30 5.22 -4.04 9.90
C ARG A 30 5.01 -2.66 10.51
N ALA A 31 6.10 -1.95 10.81
CA ALA A 31 6.02 -0.61 11.39
C ALA A 31 5.32 0.40 10.45
N ALA A 32 5.54 0.30 9.14
CA ALA A 32 4.87 1.15 8.16
C ALA A 32 3.39 0.81 8.01
N TRP A 33 2.99 -0.46 8.19
CA TRP A 33 1.61 -0.91 8.19
C TRP A 33 0.83 -0.32 9.37
N GLU A 34 1.38 -0.41 10.60
CA GLU A 34 0.78 0.17 11.80
C GLU A 34 0.58 1.69 11.73
N ARG A 35 1.35 2.37 10.87
CA ARG A 35 1.26 3.82 10.64
C ARG A 35 0.29 4.21 9.54
N VAL A 36 -0.33 3.26 8.84
CA VAL A 36 -1.35 3.57 7.84
C VAL A 36 -2.54 4.18 8.56
N PRO A 37 -2.95 5.42 8.22
CA PRO A 37 -4.09 6.05 8.88
C PRO A 37 -5.38 5.26 8.60
N GLN A 38 -6.19 5.02 9.65
CA GLN A 38 -7.45 4.29 9.52
C GLN A 38 -8.41 4.98 8.52
N ASP A 39 -8.45 6.31 8.50
CA ASP A 39 -9.28 7.09 7.57
C ASP A 39 -8.94 6.82 6.10
N LEU A 40 -7.69 6.43 5.79
CA LEU A 40 -7.31 6.05 4.44
C LEU A 40 -7.95 4.72 4.06
N ILE A 41 -7.98 3.75 4.98
CA ILE A 41 -8.61 2.45 4.77
C ILE A 41 -10.12 2.63 4.59
N ASP A 42 -10.75 3.41 5.47
CA ASP A 42 -12.18 3.70 5.41
C ASP A 42 -12.54 4.36 4.07
N ARG A 43 -11.80 5.38 3.63
CA ARG A 43 -12.00 6.02 2.32
C ARG A 43 -11.81 5.06 1.14
N LEU A 44 -10.91 4.08 1.25
CA LEU A 44 -10.73 3.06 0.20
C LEU A 44 -11.96 2.17 0.12
N ILE A 45 -12.49 1.73 1.26
CA ILE A 45 -13.71 0.92 1.36
C ILE A 45 -14.91 1.72 0.83
N ASP A 46 -15.10 2.96 1.29
CA ASP A 46 -16.18 3.84 0.87
C ASP A 46 -16.13 4.16 -0.64
N SER A 47 -14.96 4.04 -1.26
CA SER A 47 -14.80 4.24 -2.70
C SER A 47 -15.34 3.08 -3.56
N MET A 48 -15.62 1.92 -2.96
CA MET A 48 -15.98 0.69 -3.67
C MET A 48 -17.25 0.78 -4.52
N PRO A 49 -18.38 1.36 -4.07
CA PRO A 49 -19.59 1.50 -4.90
C PRO A 49 -19.32 2.22 -6.23
N ARG A 50 -18.48 3.27 -6.20
CA ARG A 50 -18.08 4.01 -7.40
C ARG A 50 -17.18 3.18 -8.33
N ARG A 51 -16.29 2.35 -7.78
CA ARG A 51 -15.43 1.43 -8.57
C ARG A 51 -16.28 0.37 -9.27
N LEU A 52 -17.24 -0.23 -8.56
CA LEU A 52 -18.19 -1.19 -9.12
C LEU A 52 -19.06 -0.56 -10.21
N GLN A 53 -19.51 0.69 -10.02
CA GLN A 53 -20.25 1.41 -11.06
C GLN A 53 -19.40 1.63 -12.32
N ALA A 54 -18.09 1.87 -12.19
CA ALA A 54 -17.20 1.97 -13.34
C ALA A 54 -17.09 0.64 -14.09
N VAL A 55 -17.01 -0.49 -13.39
CA VAL A 55 -17.01 -1.84 -14.01
C VAL A 55 -18.31 -2.09 -14.77
N ARG A 56 -19.47 -1.73 -14.18
CA ARG A 56 -20.77 -1.83 -14.86
C ARG A 56 -20.81 -1.02 -16.16
N LYS A 57 -20.33 0.24 -16.11
CA LYS A 57 -20.24 1.10 -17.30
C LYS A 57 -19.28 0.54 -18.36
N ALA A 58 -18.19 -0.08 -17.92
CA ALA A 58 -17.24 -0.77 -18.79
C ALA A 58 -17.75 -2.15 -19.27
N LYS A 59 -18.97 -2.56 -18.92
CA LYS A 59 -19.53 -3.89 -19.24
C LYS A 59 -18.59 -5.03 -18.81
N GLY A 60 -17.97 -4.90 -17.64
CA GLY A 60 -17.05 -5.87 -17.08
C GLY A 60 -15.58 -5.71 -17.50
N TRP A 61 -15.25 -4.78 -18.40
CA TRP A 61 -13.87 -4.51 -18.80
C TRP A 61 -13.09 -3.69 -17.76
N TYR A 62 -11.78 -3.61 -17.96
CA TYR A 62 -10.85 -2.85 -17.13
C TYR A 62 -11.30 -1.40 -16.92
N THR A 63 -11.00 -0.88 -15.74
CA THR A 63 -11.27 0.52 -15.38
C THR A 63 -9.97 1.19 -14.94
N LYS A 64 -9.99 2.50 -14.69
CA LYS A 64 -8.82 3.25 -14.23
C LYS A 64 -8.34 2.91 -12.80
N TYR A 65 -9.08 2.04 -12.11
CA TYR A 65 -8.97 1.76 -10.67
C TYR A 65 -8.10 0.57 -10.35
#